data_AF-A0A1H1E814-F1
#
_entry.id   AF-A0A1H1E814-F1
#
_cell.length_a   1.000
_cell.length_b   1.000
_cell.length_c   1.000
_cell.angle_alpha   90.00
_cell.angle_beta   90.00
_cell.angle_gamma   90.00
#
_symmetry.space_group_name_H-M   'P 1'
#
loop_
_entity.id
_entity.type
_entity.pdbx_description
1 polymer ?
#
loop_
_entity_poly.entity_id
_entity_poly.type
_entity_poly.pdbx_seq_one_letter_code
_entity_poly.pdbx_strand_id
1 'polypeptide(L)'
;MSVDLSSPTRPTDFTPISSKLPAWLISAPAATHAALRKVDVQTLPWLADARHTDAQTLEQLQRVYIRHRRHEQRVHEILAALPAIESYAEPLLKAKLQERFGLDVDVHNSYLFHARRVVSDGSFLTLSQDPAVKAGAAIKAATQSLLACALQNFEAWEAAPGAMTDDRGRTSIASRIYYSDPALNRPGRYPDESPLKIVPEQFAALCRELDLGGTYQQLIHRVLNPESAAGDAADAASANVRADFKQLEQSTFLLHTHIARLKKPSARRCMAYCWISLETNRQPWTG
;
A
#
# COMPACT_ATOMS: atom_id res chain seq x y z
N MET A 1 8.36 -10.40 62.83
CA MET A 1 8.50 -11.75 62.22
C MET A 1 7.35 -11.91 61.25
N SER A 2 7.64 -11.78 59.96
CA SER A 2 6.68 -11.91 58.87
C SER A 2 6.19 -13.35 58.78
N VAL A 3 4.89 -13.52 58.63
CA VAL A 3 4.29 -14.78 58.21
C VAL A 3 3.83 -14.60 56.78
N ASP A 4 4.52 -15.33 55.90
CA ASP A 4 4.34 -15.41 54.47
C ASP A 4 2.99 -16.07 54.14
N LEU A 5 2.10 -15.32 53.48
CA LEU A 5 0.85 -15.82 52.89
C LEU A 5 1.07 -16.04 51.40
N SER A 6 1.92 -17.00 51.07
CA SER A 6 1.99 -17.57 49.73
C SER A 6 0.66 -18.25 49.39
N SER A 7 -0.18 -17.54 48.62
CA SER A 7 -1.41 -18.07 48.04
C SER A 7 -1.11 -18.89 46.78
N PRO A 8 -1.86 -19.96 46.49
CA PRO A 8 -1.52 -20.91 45.44
C PRO A 8 -1.74 -20.31 44.05
N THR A 9 -0.69 -20.36 43.22
CA THR A 9 -0.77 -20.13 41.78
C THR A 9 -1.77 -21.11 41.16
N ARG A 10 -2.89 -20.57 40.65
CA ARG A 10 -3.82 -21.31 39.78
C ARG A 10 -3.04 -21.81 38.55
N PRO A 11 -3.06 -23.11 38.21
CA PRO A 11 -2.59 -23.53 36.90
C PRO A 11 -3.61 -23.09 35.86
N THR A 12 -3.27 -22.09 35.04
CA THR A 12 -4.05 -21.75 33.84
C THR A 12 -3.77 -22.78 32.76
N ASP A 13 -4.42 -23.94 32.88
CA ASP A 13 -4.44 -24.96 31.84
C ASP A 13 -5.31 -24.48 30.66
N PHE A 14 -4.68 -23.79 29.69
CA PHE A 14 -5.32 -23.38 28.42
C PHE A 14 -5.49 -24.53 27.41
N THR A 15 -5.03 -25.74 27.76
CA THR A 15 -4.97 -26.94 26.94
C THR A 15 -6.32 -27.42 26.38
N PRO A 16 -7.45 -27.43 27.12
CA PRO A 16 -8.71 -27.96 26.57
C PRO A 16 -9.36 -27.03 25.54
N ILE A 17 -9.14 -25.71 25.65
CA ILE A 17 -9.75 -24.72 24.75
C ILE A 17 -8.95 -24.61 23.45
N SER A 18 -7.61 -24.68 23.51
CA SER A 18 -6.74 -24.60 22.33
C SER A 18 -7.07 -25.68 21.27
N SER A 19 -7.48 -26.88 21.71
CA SER A 19 -7.84 -27.99 20.83
C SER A 19 -9.06 -27.74 19.93
N LYS A 20 -9.92 -26.78 20.29
CA LYS A 20 -11.14 -26.43 19.53
C LYS A 20 -10.99 -25.17 18.68
N LEU A 21 -9.86 -24.47 18.79
CA LEU A 21 -9.59 -23.26 18.03
C LEU A 21 -8.94 -23.63 16.69
N PRO A 22 -9.38 -23.03 15.57
CA PRO A 22 -8.74 -23.26 14.29
C PRO A 22 -7.30 -22.73 14.32
N ALA A 23 -6.38 -23.43 13.65
CA ALA A 23 -4.95 -23.13 13.69
C ALA A 23 -4.62 -21.66 13.33
N TRP A 24 -5.34 -21.07 12.37
CA TRP A 24 -5.16 -19.67 11.97
C TRP A 24 -5.40 -18.68 13.11
N LEU A 25 -6.32 -19.01 14.03
CA LEU A 25 -6.68 -18.14 15.15
C LEU A 25 -5.61 -18.24 16.24
N ILE A 26 -5.01 -19.41 16.42
CA ILE A 26 -3.90 -19.62 17.34
C ILE A 26 -2.67 -18.83 16.86
N SER A 27 -2.37 -18.88 15.55
CA SER A 27 -1.21 -18.21 14.95
C SER A 27 -1.48 -16.75 14.54
N ALA A 28 -2.64 -16.16 14.88
CA ALA A 28 -2.95 -14.80 14.46
C ALA A 28 -2.10 -13.75 15.21
N PRO A 29 -1.83 -12.58 14.59
CA PRO A 29 -1.11 -11.50 15.26
C PRO A 29 -1.82 -10.98 16.52
N ALA A 30 -1.06 -10.43 17.47
CA ALA A 30 -1.59 -9.89 18.72
C ALA A 30 -2.68 -8.82 18.52
N ALA A 31 -2.56 -8.00 17.47
CA ALA A 31 -3.58 -7.03 17.09
C ALA A 31 -4.91 -7.70 16.70
N THR A 32 -4.86 -8.82 15.97
CA THR A 32 -6.04 -9.62 15.61
C THR A 32 -6.67 -10.26 16.83
N HIS A 33 -5.87 -10.81 17.75
CA HIS A 33 -6.39 -11.31 19.03
C HIS A 33 -7.04 -10.19 19.86
N ALA A 34 -6.42 -9.02 19.92
CA ALA A 34 -6.95 -7.86 20.64
C ALA A 34 -8.27 -7.35 20.03
N ALA A 35 -8.37 -7.32 18.70
CA ALA A 35 -9.61 -6.98 18.00
C ALA A 35 -10.71 -8.01 18.30
N LEU A 36 -10.40 -9.31 18.21
CA LEU A 36 -11.37 -10.38 18.50
C LEU A 36 -11.84 -10.39 19.96
N ARG A 37 -10.97 -10.01 20.92
CA ARG A 37 -11.36 -9.84 22.33
C ARG A 37 -12.32 -8.68 22.57
N LYS A 38 -12.30 -7.66 21.72
CA LYS A 38 -13.21 -6.50 21.79
C LYS A 38 -14.56 -6.76 21.13
N VAL A 39 -14.66 -7.80 20.28
CA VAL A 39 -15.92 -8.18 19.64
C VAL A 39 -16.76 -8.95 20.64
N ASP A 40 -17.88 -8.38 21.07
CA ASP A 40 -18.88 -9.10 21.84
C ASP A 40 -19.61 -10.10 20.92
N VAL A 41 -19.51 -11.40 21.22
CA VAL A 41 -20.12 -12.48 20.43
C VAL A 41 -21.65 -12.37 20.38
N GLN A 42 -22.27 -11.64 21.32
CA GLN A 42 -23.70 -11.32 21.31
C GLN A 42 -24.11 -10.41 20.13
N THR A 43 -23.16 -9.82 19.39
CA THR A 43 -23.43 -8.80 18.35
C THR A 43 -23.68 -9.33 16.94
N LEU A 44 -23.73 -10.65 16.73
CA LEU A 44 -24.02 -11.24 15.41
C LEU A 44 -25.32 -12.07 15.41
N PRO A 45 -26.51 -11.45 15.52
CA PRO A 45 -27.80 -12.17 15.50
C PRO A 45 -27.95 -13.10 14.31
N TRP A 46 -27.56 -12.64 13.11
CA TRP A 46 -27.61 -13.43 11.88
C TRP A 46 -26.77 -14.73 11.96
N LEU A 47 -25.69 -14.74 12.74
CA LEU A 47 -24.82 -15.91 12.89
C LEU A 47 -25.44 -16.93 13.86
N ALA A 48 -26.14 -16.45 14.91
CA ALA A 48 -26.93 -17.31 15.78
C ALA A 48 -28.09 -17.93 15.00
N ASP A 49 -28.82 -17.13 14.21
CA ASP A 49 -29.91 -17.60 13.36
C ASP A 49 -29.43 -18.59 12.29
N ALA A 50 -28.28 -18.33 11.66
CA ALA A 50 -27.67 -19.20 10.65
C ALA A 50 -27.38 -20.62 11.16
N ARG A 51 -27.02 -20.78 12.44
CA ARG A 51 -26.78 -22.10 13.06
C ARG A 51 -28.03 -22.98 13.02
N HIS A 52 -29.21 -22.38 13.12
CA HIS A 52 -30.48 -23.09 13.12
C HIS A 52 -31.12 -23.18 11.73
N THR A 53 -30.88 -22.20 10.87
CA THR A 53 -31.59 -22.05 9.59
C THR A 53 -30.84 -22.59 8.36
N ASP A 54 -29.50 -22.59 8.35
CA ASP A 54 -28.68 -23.07 7.22
C ASP A 54 -27.30 -23.54 7.72
N ALA A 55 -27.29 -24.58 8.56
CA ALA A 55 -26.07 -25.12 9.19
C ALA A 55 -25.03 -25.61 8.17
N GLN A 56 -25.48 -26.15 7.02
CA GLN A 56 -24.58 -26.60 5.95
C GLN A 56 -23.82 -25.43 5.33
N THR A 57 -24.50 -24.31 5.02
CA THR A 57 -23.83 -23.11 4.48
C THR A 57 -22.90 -22.50 5.52
N LEU A 58 -23.23 -22.57 6.81
CA LEU A 58 -22.35 -22.12 7.88
C LEU A 58 -21.07 -22.97 7.98
N GLU A 59 -21.17 -24.29 7.84
CA GLU A 59 -20.00 -25.18 7.80
C GLU A 59 -19.13 -24.88 6.56
N GLN A 60 -19.75 -24.68 5.40
CA GLN A 60 -19.04 -24.28 4.18
C GLN A 60 -18.32 -22.94 4.35
N LEU A 61 -18.96 -21.95 4.98
CA LEU A 61 -18.35 -20.66 5.30
C LEU A 61 -17.09 -20.85 6.16
N GLN A 62 -17.14 -21.68 7.20
CA GLN A 62 -15.97 -21.97 8.04
C GLN A 62 -14.84 -22.61 7.24
N ARG A 63 -15.14 -23.61 6.41
CA ARG A 63 -14.15 -24.29 5.54
C ARG A 63 -13.54 -23.34 4.50
N VAL A 64 -14.35 -22.44 3.92
CA VAL A 64 -13.86 -21.42 2.97
C VAL A 64 -13.00 -20.40 3.70
N TYR A 65 -13.40 -19.93 4.89
CA TYR A 65 -12.63 -18.97 5.66
C TYR A 65 -11.22 -19.49 6.01
N ILE A 66 -11.09 -20.75 6.45
CA ILE A 66 -9.78 -21.35 6.74
C ILE A 66 -8.90 -21.38 5.49
N ARG A 67 -9.46 -21.74 4.33
CA ARG A 67 -8.72 -21.74 3.05
C ARG A 67 -8.34 -20.33 2.64
N HIS A 68 -9.26 -19.38 2.75
CA HIS A 68 -9.01 -17.97 2.46
C HIS A 68 -7.83 -17.42 3.26
N ARG A 69 -7.80 -17.64 4.57
CA ARG A 69 -6.67 -17.21 5.43
C ARG A 69 -5.33 -17.81 4.99
N ARG A 70 -5.33 -19.06 4.51
CA ARG A 70 -4.11 -19.70 3.97
C ARG A 70 -3.67 -19.06 2.65
N HIS A 71 -4.60 -18.77 1.74
CA HIS A 71 -4.28 -18.10 0.47
C HIS A 71 -3.84 -16.66 0.69
N GLU A 72 -4.49 -15.95 1.61
CA GLU A 72 -4.12 -14.58 2.03
C GLU A 72 -2.69 -14.55 2.56
N GLN A 73 -2.31 -15.50 3.42
CA GLN A 73 -0.96 -15.61 3.95
C GLN A 73 0.09 -15.83 2.84
N ARG A 74 -0.18 -16.71 1.87
CA ARG A 74 0.75 -16.96 0.74
C ARG A 74 0.94 -15.72 -0.13
N VAL A 75 -0.16 -15.06 -0.48
CA VAL A 75 -0.10 -13.80 -1.26
C VAL A 75 0.61 -12.71 -0.47
N HIS A 76 0.37 -12.63 0.84
CA HIS A 76 1.08 -11.71 1.72
C HIS A 76 2.58 -11.96 1.72
N GLU A 77 3.04 -13.22 1.80
CA GLU A 77 4.46 -13.58 1.72
C GLU A 77 5.10 -13.17 0.38
N ILE A 78 4.37 -13.34 -0.73
CA ILE A 78 4.82 -12.89 -2.06
C ILE A 78 4.95 -11.36 -2.10
N LEU A 79 3.93 -10.64 -1.64
CA LEU A 79 3.91 -9.18 -1.66
C LEU A 79 4.86 -8.55 -0.62
N ALA A 80 5.20 -9.27 0.46
CA ALA A 80 6.17 -8.81 1.45
C ALA A 80 7.59 -8.67 0.88
N ALA A 81 7.88 -9.31 -0.26
CA ALA A 81 9.12 -9.11 -1.00
C ALA A 81 9.19 -7.74 -1.71
N LEU A 82 8.08 -6.99 -1.78
CA LEU A 82 8.04 -5.63 -2.32
C LEU A 82 8.19 -4.62 -1.17
N PRO A 83 9.35 -3.94 -1.05
CA PRO A 83 9.51 -2.89 -0.07
C PRO A 83 8.60 -1.70 -0.38
N ALA A 84 8.33 -0.85 0.61
CA ALA A 84 7.72 0.45 0.35
C ALA A 84 8.56 1.24 -0.68
N ILE A 85 7.89 1.91 -1.62
CA ILE A 85 8.56 2.56 -2.75
C ILE A 85 9.53 3.66 -2.28
N GLU A 86 9.18 4.36 -1.20
CA GLU A 86 10.03 5.38 -0.58
C GLU A 86 11.31 4.76 -0.02
N SER A 87 11.19 3.64 0.69
CA SER A 87 12.34 2.91 1.26
C SER A 87 13.25 2.29 0.19
N TYR A 88 12.70 1.96 -0.97
CA TYR A 88 13.47 1.52 -2.14
C TYR A 88 14.19 2.68 -2.84
N ALA A 89 13.48 3.78 -3.07
CA ALA A 89 13.97 4.90 -3.87
C ALA A 89 14.94 5.81 -3.12
N GLU A 90 14.72 6.06 -1.84
CA GLU A 90 15.54 6.96 -1.02
C GLU A 90 17.05 6.66 -1.09
N PRO A 91 17.53 5.43 -0.82
CA PRO A 91 18.96 5.16 -0.85
C PRO A 91 19.56 5.29 -2.26
N LEU A 92 18.82 4.91 -3.30
CA LEU A 92 19.25 5.03 -4.70
C LEU A 92 19.40 6.49 -5.12
N LEU A 93 18.41 7.32 -4.76
CA LEU A 93 18.42 8.75 -5.04
C LEU A 93 19.55 9.45 -4.30
N LYS A 94 19.72 9.18 -3.00
CA LYS A 94 20.82 9.75 -2.19
C LYS A 94 22.19 9.39 -2.77
N ALA A 95 22.40 8.12 -3.13
CA ALA A 95 23.65 7.67 -3.73
C ALA A 95 23.97 8.44 -5.03
N LYS A 96 22.97 8.62 -5.91
CA LYS A 96 23.17 9.35 -7.17
C LYS A 96 23.37 10.86 -6.97
N LEU A 97 22.68 11.47 -6.01
CA LEU A 97 22.89 12.87 -5.65
C LEU A 97 24.32 13.08 -5.13
N GLN A 98 24.82 12.18 -4.29
CA GLN A 98 26.19 12.21 -3.80
C GLN A 98 27.21 12.02 -4.93
N GLU A 99 26.97 11.06 -5.83
CA GLU A 99 27.86 10.78 -6.98
C GLU A 99 27.97 11.98 -7.94
N ARG A 100 26.84 12.61 -8.30
CA ARG A 100 26.80 13.66 -9.32
C ARG A 100 27.11 15.06 -8.78
N PHE A 101 26.65 15.36 -7.56
CA PHE A 101 26.73 16.71 -7.00
C PHE A 101 27.64 16.79 -5.76
N GLY A 102 28.10 15.67 -5.22
CA GLY A 102 28.92 15.64 -4.00
C GLY A 102 28.15 16.09 -2.74
N LEU A 103 26.81 16.00 -2.77
CA LEU A 103 25.94 16.47 -1.70
C LEU A 103 25.23 15.30 -1.01
N ASP A 104 25.38 15.24 0.32
CA ASP A 104 24.53 14.41 1.17
C ASP A 104 23.25 15.18 1.47
N VAL A 105 22.15 14.77 0.85
CA VAL A 105 20.88 15.50 0.84
C VAL A 105 19.82 14.69 1.57
N ASP A 106 19.16 15.33 2.54
CA ASP A 106 17.91 14.82 3.08
C ASP A 106 16.79 15.03 2.05
N VAL A 107 16.48 13.98 1.28
CA VAL A 107 15.50 14.01 0.19
C VAL A 107 14.05 14.18 0.65
N HIS A 108 13.76 14.00 1.93
CA HIS A 108 12.42 14.22 2.51
C HIS A 108 12.20 15.69 2.87
N ASN A 109 13.26 16.34 3.37
CA ASN A 109 13.22 17.72 3.86
C ASN A 109 13.87 18.72 2.89
N SER A 110 14.32 18.25 1.74
CA SER A 110 14.72 19.08 0.61
C SER A 110 13.60 19.10 -0.43
N TYR A 111 13.33 20.27 -0.98
CA TYR A 111 12.18 20.54 -1.83
C TYR A 111 12.61 21.14 -3.17
N LEU A 112 11.93 20.72 -4.22
CA LEU A 112 11.95 21.37 -5.52
C LEU A 112 10.70 22.26 -5.63
N PHE A 113 10.93 23.55 -5.85
CA PHE A 113 9.90 24.48 -6.33
C PHE A 113 9.99 24.59 -7.86
N HIS A 114 8.90 24.29 -8.55
CA HIS A 114 8.83 24.32 -10.01
C HIS A 114 7.94 25.49 -10.49
N ALA A 115 8.57 26.61 -10.84
CA ALA A 115 7.90 27.87 -11.20
C ALA A 115 6.86 27.72 -12.33
N ARG A 116 7.18 26.97 -13.39
CA ARG A 116 6.24 26.71 -14.50
C ARG A 116 4.97 25.93 -14.09
N ARG A 117 4.98 25.21 -12.95
CA ARG A 117 3.83 24.47 -12.40
C ARG A 117 2.97 25.32 -11.46
N VAL A 118 3.33 26.59 -11.21
CA VAL A 118 2.47 27.51 -10.46
C VAL A 118 1.20 27.77 -11.27
N VAL A 119 0.05 27.39 -10.72
CA VAL A 119 -1.26 27.68 -11.32
C VAL A 119 -1.97 28.69 -10.41
N SER A 120 -2.17 29.90 -10.94
CA SER A 120 -3.04 30.90 -10.34
C SER A 120 -4.47 30.68 -10.86
N ASP A 121 -5.35 30.13 -10.02
CA ASP A 121 -6.76 30.00 -10.37
C ASP A 121 -7.42 31.39 -10.35
N GLY A 122 -7.80 31.87 -11.54
CA GLY A 122 -8.53 33.12 -11.77
C GLY A 122 -10.05 32.97 -11.76
N SER A 123 -10.58 31.79 -11.42
CA SER A 123 -12.02 31.51 -11.41
C SER A 123 -12.78 32.45 -10.46
N PHE A 124 -13.99 32.85 -10.88
CA PHE A 124 -14.90 33.72 -10.12
C PHE A 124 -15.18 33.19 -8.71
N LEU A 125 -15.19 31.86 -8.54
CA LEU A 125 -15.40 31.18 -7.26
C LEU A 125 -14.30 31.46 -6.22
N THR A 126 -13.11 31.87 -6.68
CA THR A 126 -11.98 32.13 -5.79
C THR A 126 -11.77 33.62 -5.54
N LEU A 127 -12.44 34.53 -6.25
CA LEU A 127 -12.20 35.99 -6.17
C LEU A 127 -12.35 36.58 -4.75
N SER A 128 -13.09 35.92 -3.87
CA SER A 128 -13.29 36.33 -2.47
C SER A 128 -12.12 35.98 -1.54
N GLN A 129 -11.13 35.19 -1.98
CA GLN A 129 -9.96 34.81 -1.18
C GLN A 129 -8.83 35.83 -1.29
N ASP A 130 -8.14 36.09 -0.18
CA ASP A 130 -6.96 36.95 -0.10
C ASP A 130 -5.89 36.54 -1.13
N PRO A 131 -5.44 37.47 -2.01
CA PRO A 131 -4.38 37.22 -2.99
C PRO A 131 -3.11 36.59 -2.40
N ALA A 132 -2.72 36.96 -1.18
CA ALA A 132 -1.53 36.40 -0.53
C ALA A 132 -1.72 34.92 -0.14
N VAL A 133 -2.93 34.55 0.27
CA VAL A 133 -3.28 33.16 0.61
C VAL A 133 -3.28 32.29 -0.65
N LYS A 134 -3.81 32.81 -1.77
CA LYS A 134 -3.78 32.11 -3.07
C LYS A 134 -2.36 31.90 -3.57
N ALA A 135 -1.53 32.95 -3.53
CA ALA A 135 -0.13 32.87 -3.94
C ALA A 135 0.62 31.81 -3.11
N GLY A 136 0.41 31.80 -1.79
CA GLY A 136 0.98 30.77 -0.91
C GLY A 136 0.51 29.36 -1.24
N ALA A 137 -0.77 29.16 -1.56
CA ALA A 137 -1.32 27.86 -1.95
C ALA A 137 -0.77 27.39 -3.31
N ALA A 138 -0.66 28.28 -4.29
CA ALA A 138 -0.11 27.97 -5.61
C ALA A 138 1.39 27.63 -5.54
N ILE A 139 2.16 28.36 -4.73
CA ILE A 139 3.58 28.02 -4.46
C ILE A 139 3.66 26.64 -3.81
N LYS A 140 2.87 26.38 -2.77
CA LYS A 140 2.85 25.08 -2.09
C LYS A 140 2.49 23.93 -3.03
N ALA A 141 1.53 24.13 -3.93
CA ALA A 141 1.14 23.13 -4.91
C ALA A 141 2.25 22.85 -5.95
N ALA A 142 3.07 23.85 -6.26
CA ALA A 142 4.22 23.74 -7.14
C ALA A 142 5.52 23.30 -6.42
N THR A 143 5.46 23.02 -5.11
CA THR A 143 6.59 22.59 -4.29
C THR A 143 6.38 21.16 -3.80
N GLN A 144 7.38 20.30 -3.99
CA GLN A 144 7.37 18.92 -3.53
C GLN A 144 8.75 18.51 -3.02
N SER A 145 8.81 17.50 -2.14
CA SER A 145 10.10 16.98 -1.69
C SER A 145 10.85 16.34 -2.86
N LEU A 146 12.19 16.31 -2.80
CA LEU A 146 13.00 15.71 -3.86
C LEU A 146 12.64 14.24 -4.08
N LEU A 147 12.36 13.48 -3.01
CA LEU A 147 11.89 12.11 -3.15
C LEU A 147 10.56 12.03 -3.90
N ALA A 148 9.58 12.88 -3.54
CA ALA A 148 8.28 12.88 -4.21
C ALA A 148 8.39 13.27 -5.69
N CYS A 149 9.26 14.24 -6.02
CA CYS A 149 9.55 14.59 -7.41
C CYS A 149 10.20 13.43 -8.18
N ALA A 150 11.18 12.75 -7.58
CA ALA A 150 11.85 11.62 -8.22
C ALA A 150 10.90 10.46 -8.50
N LEU A 151 9.94 10.20 -7.61
CA LEU A 151 8.93 9.14 -7.77
C LEU A 151 7.87 9.44 -8.83
N GLN A 152 7.64 10.70 -9.18
CA GLN A 152 6.67 11.06 -10.23
C GLN A 152 7.19 10.85 -11.65
N ASN A 153 8.49 10.57 -11.80
CA ASN A 153 9.26 10.61 -13.05
C ASN A 153 9.20 11.98 -13.74
N PHE A 154 10.34 12.44 -14.26
CA PHE A 154 10.40 13.67 -15.05
C PHE A 154 10.30 13.38 -16.55
N GLU A 155 9.54 14.21 -17.26
CA GLU A 155 9.50 14.15 -18.72
C GLU A 155 10.80 14.66 -19.34
N ALA A 156 11.09 14.23 -20.58
CA ALA A 156 12.33 14.60 -21.26
C ALA A 156 12.49 16.11 -21.41
N TRP A 157 11.39 16.84 -21.64
CA TRP A 157 11.43 18.28 -21.76
C TRP A 157 11.73 18.97 -20.43
N GLU A 158 11.36 18.40 -19.28
CA GLU A 158 11.60 19.00 -17.95
C GLU A 158 13.08 19.02 -17.57
N ALA A 159 13.89 18.16 -18.18
CA ALA A 159 15.34 18.13 -18.02
C ALA A 159 16.07 19.09 -18.98
N ALA A 160 15.37 19.69 -19.94
CA ALA A 160 15.99 20.61 -20.89
C ALA A 160 16.32 21.96 -20.23
N PRO A 161 17.42 22.63 -20.59
CA PRO A 161 17.77 23.94 -20.04
C PRO A 161 16.63 24.95 -20.15
N GLY A 162 16.28 25.59 -19.03
CA GLY A 162 15.20 26.59 -18.96
C GLY A 162 13.79 26.00 -18.92
N ALA A 163 13.62 24.68 -18.94
CA ALA A 163 12.30 24.05 -18.96
C ALA A 163 11.45 24.37 -17.72
N MET A 164 12.09 24.58 -16.57
CA MET A 164 11.41 24.94 -15.33
C MET A 164 11.31 26.45 -15.12
N THR A 165 11.79 27.27 -16.06
CA THR A 165 11.61 28.72 -16.01
C THR A 165 10.16 29.08 -16.32
N ASP A 166 9.65 30.12 -15.64
CA ASP A 166 8.33 30.65 -15.92
C ASP A 166 8.43 31.81 -16.93
N ASP A 167 8.16 31.49 -18.19
CA ASP A 167 8.11 32.42 -19.31
C ASP A 167 6.80 33.22 -19.38
N ARG A 168 5.78 32.86 -18.58
CA ARG A 168 4.44 33.47 -18.63
C ARG A 168 4.16 34.43 -17.47
N GLY A 169 5.14 34.70 -16.61
CA GLY A 169 5.01 35.66 -15.51
C GLY A 169 3.96 35.27 -14.46
N ARG A 170 3.74 33.97 -14.24
CA ARG A 170 2.89 33.41 -13.18
C ARG A 170 3.49 33.62 -11.79
N THR A 171 4.81 33.67 -11.70
CA THR A 171 5.54 33.93 -10.45
C THR A 171 6.84 34.70 -10.72
N SER A 172 7.24 35.55 -9.76
CA SER A 172 8.56 36.21 -9.75
C SER A 172 9.66 35.32 -9.17
N ILE A 173 9.30 34.17 -8.61
CA ILE A 173 10.21 33.24 -7.95
C ILE A 173 10.75 32.26 -9.00
N ALA A 174 12.07 32.23 -9.18
CA ALA A 174 12.71 31.23 -10.02
C ALA A 174 12.67 29.82 -9.40
N SER A 175 12.52 28.79 -10.25
CA SER A 175 12.64 27.38 -9.84
C SER A 175 13.95 27.13 -9.13
N ARG A 176 13.90 26.34 -8.05
CA ARG A 176 15.07 26.06 -7.23
C ARG A 176 14.85 24.88 -6.31
N ILE A 177 15.97 24.34 -5.84
CA ILE A 177 16.00 23.29 -4.83
C ILE A 177 16.53 23.89 -3.54
N TYR A 178 15.89 23.57 -2.42
CA TYR A 178 16.20 24.16 -1.13
C TYR A 178 15.90 23.20 0.03
N TYR A 179 16.57 23.38 1.16
CA TYR A 179 16.35 22.61 2.38
C TYR A 179 15.44 23.36 3.35
N SER A 180 14.40 22.69 3.86
CA SER A 180 13.50 23.23 4.87
C SER A 180 13.70 22.46 6.18
N ASP A 181 14.11 23.16 7.23
CA ASP A 181 14.32 22.55 8.54
C ASP A 181 12.99 22.05 9.15
N PRO A 182 12.87 20.73 9.46
CA PRO A 182 11.71 20.18 10.14
C PRO A 182 11.38 20.87 11.47
N ALA A 183 12.39 21.35 12.20
CA ALA A 183 12.22 22.03 13.48
C ALA A 183 11.43 23.35 13.36
N LEU A 184 11.45 23.96 12.19
CA LEU A 184 10.68 25.19 11.92
C LEU A 184 9.21 24.92 11.59
N ASN A 185 8.82 23.64 11.44
CA ASN A 185 7.48 23.19 11.04
C ASN A 185 6.93 23.94 9.80
N ARG A 186 7.81 24.17 8.82
CA ARG A 186 7.51 24.88 7.56
C ARG A 186 7.73 24.01 6.31
N PRO A 187 7.32 22.72 6.29
CA PRO A 187 7.58 21.85 5.14
C PRO A 187 7.03 22.45 3.86
N GLY A 188 7.91 22.68 2.87
CA GLY A 188 7.55 23.23 1.56
C GLY A 188 6.97 24.64 1.58
N ARG A 189 7.20 25.44 2.65
CA ARG A 189 6.94 26.89 2.63
C ARG A 189 8.10 27.63 1.96
N TYR A 190 7.81 28.85 1.50
CA TYR A 190 8.62 29.76 0.67
C TYR A 190 10.08 29.34 0.36
N PRO A 191 10.48 29.30 -0.92
CA PRO A 191 11.77 28.77 -1.36
C PRO A 191 12.99 29.65 -1.04
N ASP A 192 12.94 30.55 -0.06
CA ASP A 192 14.09 31.38 0.36
C ASP A 192 14.90 30.76 1.49
N GLU A 193 14.44 29.65 2.05
CA GLU A 193 15.11 28.97 3.16
C GLU A 193 16.18 28.02 2.59
N SER A 194 17.47 28.38 2.68
CA SER A 194 18.64 27.51 2.39
C SER A 194 18.68 26.82 1.01
N PRO A 195 19.06 27.54 -0.07
CA PRO A 195 19.16 26.95 -1.41
C PRO A 195 20.28 25.90 -1.49
N LEU A 196 19.98 24.77 -2.13
CA LEU A 196 20.97 23.75 -2.49
C LEU A 196 21.58 24.10 -3.86
N LYS A 197 22.87 23.80 -4.03
CA LYS A 197 23.62 24.06 -5.29
C LYS A 197 23.32 23.00 -6.35
N ILE A 198 22.04 22.78 -6.63
CA ILE A 198 21.54 21.83 -7.63
C ILE A 198 20.60 22.60 -8.55
N VAL A 199 20.92 22.61 -9.85
CA VAL A 199 20.02 23.18 -10.86
C VAL A 199 18.81 22.24 -11.02
N PRO A 200 17.56 22.74 -10.93
CA PRO A 200 16.35 21.91 -11.03
C PRO A 200 16.31 20.98 -12.25
N GLU A 201 16.69 21.49 -13.42
CA GLU A 201 16.74 20.71 -14.67
C GLU A 201 17.79 19.59 -14.60
N GLN A 202 18.92 19.80 -13.90
CA GLN A 202 19.93 18.76 -13.70
C GLN A 202 19.46 17.68 -12.72
N PHE A 203 18.67 18.06 -11.71
CA PHE A 203 17.99 17.10 -10.85
C PHE A 203 16.98 16.26 -11.64
N ALA A 204 16.18 16.89 -12.52
CA ALA A 204 15.28 16.16 -13.41
C ALA A 204 16.04 15.19 -14.33
N ALA A 205 17.16 15.62 -14.91
CA ALA A 205 18.03 14.75 -15.71
C ALA A 205 18.55 13.55 -14.90
N LEU A 206 19.00 13.77 -13.66
CA LEU A 206 19.44 12.70 -12.76
C LEU A 206 18.33 11.69 -12.49
N CYS A 207 17.11 12.15 -12.17
CA CYS A 207 15.98 11.27 -11.92
C CYS A 207 15.60 10.43 -13.16
N ARG A 208 15.74 11.00 -14.37
CA ARG A 208 15.53 10.27 -15.63
C ARG A 208 16.60 9.22 -15.90
N GLU A 209 17.85 9.51 -15.57
CA GLU A 209 18.95 8.53 -15.67
C GLU A 209 18.80 7.40 -14.66
N LEU A 210 18.30 7.71 -13.46
CA LEU A 210 18.06 6.72 -12.41
C LEU A 210 16.87 5.80 -12.74
N ASP A 211 15.84 6.33 -13.40
CA ASP A 211 14.62 5.62 -13.82
C ASP A 211 14.02 4.75 -12.69
N LEU A 212 13.76 5.37 -11.54
CA LEU A 212 13.18 4.70 -10.36
C LEU A 212 11.86 3.97 -10.70
N GLY A 213 11.07 4.55 -11.61
CA GLY A 213 9.85 3.92 -12.11
C GLY A 213 10.15 2.60 -12.82
N GLY A 214 11.08 2.61 -13.78
CA GLY A 214 11.49 1.41 -14.51
C GLY A 214 12.13 0.35 -13.61
N THR A 215 13.05 0.74 -12.71
CA THR A 215 13.71 -0.23 -11.83
C THR A 215 12.76 -0.86 -10.82
N TYR A 216 11.80 -0.09 -10.29
CA TYR A 216 10.77 -0.64 -9.40
C TYR A 216 9.76 -1.52 -10.16
N GLN A 217 9.40 -1.18 -11.40
CA GLN A 217 8.58 -2.06 -12.25
C GLN A 217 9.27 -3.40 -12.53
N GLN A 218 10.59 -3.39 -12.77
CA GLN A 218 11.37 -4.63 -12.93
C GLN A 218 11.36 -5.47 -11.64
N LEU A 219 11.45 -4.83 -10.47
CA LEU A 219 11.33 -5.51 -9.18
C LEU A 219 9.95 -6.18 -9.03
N ILE A 220 8.86 -5.46 -9.32
CA ILE A 220 7.50 -6.02 -9.32
C ILE A 220 7.42 -7.22 -10.26
N HIS A 221 7.93 -7.08 -11.49
CA HIS A 221 7.91 -8.16 -12.47
C HIS A 221 8.64 -9.41 -11.97
N ARG A 222 9.82 -9.24 -11.36
CA ARG A 222 10.62 -10.34 -10.81
C ARG A 222 9.94 -11.03 -9.62
N VAL A 223 9.30 -10.27 -8.74
CA VAL A 223 8.58 -10.84 -7.59
C VAL A 223 7.35 -11.63 -8.04
N LEU A 224 6.62 -11.12 -9.04
CA LEU A 224 5.41 -11.79 -9.55
C LEU A 224 5.71 -12.92 -10.55
N ASN A 225 6.90 -12.93 -11.14
CA ASN A 225 7.36 -13.95 -12.07
C ASN A 225 8.74 -14.52 -11.66
N PRO A 226 8.80 -15.28 -10.56
CA PRO A 226 10.04 -15.92 -10.13
C PRO A 226 10.48 -16.99 -11.14
N GLU A 227 11.80 -17.19 -11.22
CA GLU A 227 12.41 -18.27 -11.99
C GLU A 227 12.09 -19.64 -11.37
N SER A 228 11.85 -20.63 -12.23
CA SER A 228 11.57 -22.00 -11.79
C SER A 228 12.85 -22.72 -11.40
N ALA A 229 12.76 -23.65 -10.44
CA ALA A 229 13.90 -24.42 -9.99
C ALA A 229 14.40 -25.38 -11.09
N ALA A 230 15.67 -25.80 -10.99
CA ALA A 230 16.24 -26.74 -11.95
C ALA A 230 15.47 -28.08 -11.93
N GLY A 231 14.91 -28.46 -13.08
CA GLY A 231 14.10 -29.68 -13.23
C GLY A 231 12.59 -29.42 -13.32
N ASP A 232 12.12 -28.22 -12.98
CA ASP A 232 10.74 -27.80 -13.20
C ASP A 232 10.54 -27.28 -14.63
N ALA A 233 9.27 -27.22 -15.07
CA ALA A 233 8.92 -26.50 -16.29
C ALA A 233 9.27 -25.01 -16.16
N ALA A 234 9.69 -24.36 -17.26
CA ALA A 234 10.20 -22.98 -17.25
C ALA A 234 9.30 -21.98 -16.52
N ASP A 235 7.97 -22.12 -16.66
CA ASP A 235 6.99 -21.19 -16.10
C ASP A 235 6.33 -21.68 -14.80
N ALA A 236 6.77 -22.79 -14.22
CA ALA A 236 6.11 -23.42 -13.07
C ALA A 236 5.99 -22.49 -11.85
N ALA A 237 7.08 -21.80 -11.46
CA ALA A 237 7.07 -20.91 -10.30
C ALA A 237 6.16 -19.69 -10.52
N SER A 238 6.24 -19.07 -11.69
CA SER A 238 5.35 -17.97 -12.08
C SER A 238 3.88 -18.40 -12.17
N ALA A 239 3.60 -19.61 -12.65
CA ALA A 239 2.24 -20.17 -12.68
C ALA A 239 1.70 -20.41 -11.25
N ASN A 240 2.54 -20.87 -10.32
CA ASN A 240 2.17 -21.05 -8.92
C ASN A 240 1.80 -19.72 -8.25
N VAL A 241 2.58 -18.65 -8.47
CA VAL A 241 2.24 -17.30 -8.00
C VAL A 241 0.86 -16.88 -8.51
N ARG A 242 0.62 -16.97 -9.83
CA ARG A 242 -0.69 -16.64 -10.42
C ARG A 242 -1.82 -17.50 -9.83
N ALA A 243 -1.55 -18.77 -9.56
CA ALA A 243 -2.50 -19.67 -8.94
C ALA A 243 -2.84 -19.23 -7.51
N ASP A 244 -1.87 -18.83 -6.68
CA ASP A 244 -2.14 -18.36 -5.32
C ASP A 244 -3.00 -17.10 -5.30
N PHE A 245 -2.74 -16.12 -6.18
CA PHE A 245 -3.61 -14.94 -6.36
C PHE A 245 -5.03 -15.35 -6.79
N LYS A 246 -5.15 -16.25 -7.78
CA LYS A 246 -6.45 -16.75 -8.24
C LYS A 246 -7.23 -17.44 -7.11
N GLN A 247 -6.55 -18.25 -6.30
CA GLN A 247 -7.18 -18.94 -5.17
C GLN A 247 -7.61 -17.97 -4.07
N LEU A 248 -6.81 -16.92 -3.80
CA LEU A 248 -7.20 -15.85 -2.88
C LEU A 248 -8.51 -15.21 -3.36
N GLU A 249 -8.57 -14.73 -4.60
CA GLU A 249 -9.76 -14.09 -5.17
C GLU A 249 -11.00 -15.00 -5.17
N GLN A 250 -10.83 -16.26 -5.60
CA GLN A 250 -11.90 -17.25 -5.56
C GLN A 250 -12.42 -17.49 -4.14
N SER A 251 -11.53 -17.60 -3.16
CA SER A 251 -11.90 -17.82 -1.76
C SER A 251 -12.61 -16.60 -1.16
N THR A 252 -12.17 -15.38 -1.51
CA THR A 252 -12.81 -14.11 -1.11
C THR A 252 -14.24 -14.05 -1.64
N PHE A 253 -14.43 -14.33 -2.93
CA PHE A 253 -15.75 -14.35 -3.55
C PHE A 253 -16.71 -15.36 -2.90
N LEU A 254 -16.23 -16.59 -2.65
CA LEU A 254 -17.01 -17.62 -1.98
C LEU A 254 -17.37 -17.22 -0.54
N LEU A 255 -16.43 -16.59 0.18
CA LEU A 255 -16.67 -16.09 1.53
C LEU A 255 -17.81 -15.07 1.56
N HIS A 256 -17.75 -14.06 0.68
CA HIS A 256 -18.79 -13.04 0.57
C HIS A 256 -20.14 -13.64 0.18
N THR A 257 -20.14 -14.62 -0.73
CA THR A 257 -21.36 -15.32 -1.17
C THR A 257 -22.03 -16.06 -0.01
N HIS A 258 -21.27 -16.83 0.77
CA HIS A 258 -21.81 -17.52 1.94
C HIS A 258 -22.32 -16.54 3.01
N ILE A 259 -21.56 -15.47 3.29
CA ILE A 259 -22.00 -14.43 4.25
C ILE A 259 -23.30 -13.77 3.76
N ALA A 260 -23.41 -13.44 2.48
CA ALA A 260 -24.60 -12.82 1.91
C ALA A 260 -25.82 -13.74 2.00
N ARG A 261 -25.65 -15.03 1.69
CA ARG A 261 -26.71 -16.05 1.82
C ARG A 261 -27.21 -16.20 3.25
N LEU A 262 -26.30 -16.21 4.22
CA LEU A 262 -26.65 -16.32 5.63
C LEU A 262 -27.30 -15.05 6.19
N LYS A 263 -26.89 -13.85 5.71
CA LYS A 263 -27.45 -12.56 6.15
C LYS A 263 -28.79 -12.20 5.51
N LYS A 264 -29.10 -12.68 4.30
CA LYS A 264 -30.34 -12.34 3.56
C LYS A 264 -30.98 -13.60 2.95
N PRO A 265 -31.91 -14.26 3.67
CA PRO A 265 -32.58 -15.48 3.18
C PRO A 265 -33.41 -15.29 1.90
N SER A 266 -33.83 -14.06 1.57
CA SER A 266 -34.64 -13.74 0.39
C SER A 266 -33.84 -13.62 -0.92
N ALA A 267 -32.50 -13.62 -0.87
CA ALA A 267 -31.64 -13.52 -2.06
C ALA A 267 -31.32 -14.88 -2.75
N ARG A 268 -32.00 -15.95 -2.33
CA ARG A 268 -31.75 -17.35 -2.74
C ARG A 268 -31.77 -17.61 -4.26
N ARG A 269 -32.42 -16.77 -5.06
CA ARG A 269 -32.58 -16.97 -6.52
C ARG A 269 -31.42 -16.46 -7.38
N CYS A 270 -30.66 -15.44 -6.97
CA CYS A 270 -29.55 -14.92 -7.79
C CYS A 270 -28.22 -15.66 -7.56
N MET A 271 -28.01 -16.26 -6.37
CA MET A 271 -26.73 -16.89 -6.03
C MET A 271 -26.53 -18.30 -6.60
N ALA A 272 -27.60 -19.01 -6.99
CA ALA A 272 -27.50 -20.34 -7.60
C ALA A 272 -26.76 -20.31 -8.95
N TYR A 273 -26.91 -19.24 -9.74
CA TYR A 273 -26.21 -19.07 -11.01
C TYR A 273 -24.70 -18.81 -10.84
N CYS A 274 -24.30 -18.09 -9.79
CA CYS A 274 -22.89 -17.84 -9.50
C CYS A 274 -22.17 -19.10 -8.97
N TRP A 275 -22.86 -19.90 -8.16
CA TRP A 275 -22.33 -21.16 -7.64
C TRP A 275 -22.10 -22.20 -8.75
N ILE A 276 -23.07 -22.38 -9.67
CA ILE A 276 -22.96 -23.33 -10.79
C ILE A 276 -21.79 -22.98 -11.73
N SER A 277 -21.55 -21.69 -11.97
CA SER A 277 -20.44 -21.21 -12.83
C SER A 277 -19.05 -21.47 -12.23
N LEU A 278 -18.93 -21.49 -10.89
CA LEU A 278 -17.66 -21.78 -10.21
C LEU A 278 -17.39 -23.28 -10.09
N GLU A 279 -18.42 -24.11 -9.94
CA GLU A 279 -18.27 -25.56 -9.82
C GLU A 279 -18.00 -26.25 -11.17
N THR A 280 -18.50 -25.68 -12.28
CA THR A 280 -18.22 -26.17 -13.65
C THR A 280 -16.78 -25.94 -14.10
N ASN A 281 -16.04 -25.03 -13.44
CA ASN A 281 -14.64 -24.73 -13.78
C ASN A 281 -13.62 -25.63 -13.03
N ARG A 282 -14.08 -26.75 -12.46
CA ARG A 282 -13.24 -27.80 -11.82
C ARG A 282 -12.90 -28.98 -12.74
N GLN A 283 -13.32 -28.99 -14.01
CA GLN A 283 -12.93 -30.05 -14.95
C GLN A 283 -11.47 -29.84 -15.37
N PRO A 284 -10.60 -30.87 -15.28
CA PRO A 284 -9.24 -30.77 -15.80
C PRO A 284 -9.30 -30.63 -17.33
N TRP A 285 -8.56 -29.66 -17.86
CA TRP A 285 -8.29 -29.58 -19.29
C TRP A 285 -7.57 -30.85 -19.71
N THR A 286 -8.31 -31.78 -20.32
CA THR A 286 -7.75 -32.89 -21.09
C THR A 286 -7.98 -32.54 -22.56
N GLY A 287 -6.87 -32.35 -23.25
CA GLY A 287 -6.77 -31.89 -24.64
C GLY A 287 -5.34 -31.47 -24.91
#